data_AF-V9G465-F1
#
_entry.id   AF-V9G465-F1
#
_cell.length_a   1.000
_cell.length_b   1.000
_cell.length_c   1.000
_cell.angle_alpha   90.00
_cell.angle_beta   90.00
_cell.angle_gamma   90.00
#
_symmetry.space_group_name_H-M   'P 1'
#
loop_
_entity.id
_entity.type
_entity.pdbx_description
1 polymer ?
#
loop_
_entity_poly.entity_id
_entity_poly.type
_entity_poly.pdbx_seq_one_letter_code
_entity_poly.pdbx_strand_id
1 'polypeptide(L)' 'MKSYKGDHSIHFVGQAWQIRIMLNQWQQQWGPETLIKDVILNRTTTNCENTPKN' A
#
# COMPACT_ATOMS: atom_id res chain seq x y z
N MET A 1 12.13 6.88 0.65
CA MET A 1 11.00 6.55 -0.25
C MET A 1 9.78 7.34 0.23
N LYS A 2 8.97 7.89 -0.69
CA LYS A 2 7.68 8.53 -0.36
C LYS A 2 6.58 7.81 -1.14
N SER A 3 5.46 7.53 -0.49
CA SER A 3 4.27 6.99 -1.14
C SER A 3 3.06 7.84 -0.80
N TYR A 4 2.17 8.03 -1.77
CA TYR A 4 0.88 8.67 -1.54
C TYR A 4 -0.19 8.00 -2.41
N LYS A 5 -1.41 7.99 -1.90
CA LYS A 5 -2.57 7.43 -2.56
C LYS A 5 -3.40 8.58 -3.13
N GLY A 6 -3.63 8.56 -4.44
CA GLY A 6 -4.69 9.33 -5.07
C GLY A 6 -6.00 8.53 -5.07
N ASP A 7 -7.09 9.14 -5.52
CA ASP A 7 -8.42 8.51 -5.46
C ASP A 7 -8.48 7.15 -6.17
N HIS A 8 -7.72 7.00 -7.26
CA HIS A 8 -7.68 5.79 -8.10
C HIS A 8 -6.26 5.34 -8.42
N SER A 9 -5.26 5.83 -7.70
CA SER A 9 -3.85 5.59 -8.00
C SER A 9 -3.02 5.50 -6.72
N ILE A 10 -1.88 4.81 -6.81
CA ILE A 10 -0.85 4.85 -5.78
C ILE A 10 0.44 5.30 -6.45
N HIS A 11 1.05 6.33 -5.89
CA HIS A 11 2.29 6.91 -6.40
C HIS A 11 3.43 6.53 -5.47
N PHE A 12 4.49 5.96 -6.05
CA PHE A 12 5.73 5.64 -5.34
C PHE A 12 6.87 6.48 -5.90
N VAL A 13 7.55 7.20 -5.01
CA VAL A 13 8.71 8.04 -5.34
C VAL A 13 9.93 7.51 -4.58
N GLY A 14 10.90 7.00 -5.32
CA GLY A 14 12.11 6.39 -4.77
C GLY A 14 12.98 5.75 -5.85
N GLN A 15 14.02 5.03 -5.42
CA GLN A 15 14.86 4.27 -6.35
C GLN A 15 14.07 3.08 -6.91
N ALA A 16 14.25 2.80 -8.20
CA ALA A 16 13.49 1.75 -8.90
C ALA A 16 13.59 0.37 -8.22
N TRP A 17 14.76 0.02 -7.68
CA TRP A 17 14.95 -1.25 -6.99
C TRP A 17 14.14 -1.35 -5.68
N GLN A 18 14.00 -0.24 -4.94
CA GLN A 18 13.21 -0.19 -3.69
C GLN A 18 11.73 -0.42 -3.99
N ILE A 19 11.23 0.21 -5.05
CA ILE A 19 9.85 0.05 -5.52
C ILE A 19 9.61 -1.41 -5.92
N ARG A 20 10.55 -2.04 -6.64
CA ARG A 20 10.45 -3.46 -7.02
C ARG A 20 10.38 -4.38 -5.80
N ILE A 21 11.23 -4.18 -4.79
CA ILE A 21 11.19 -5.00 -3.56
C ILE A 21 9.85 -4.86 -2.85
N MET A 22 9.36 -3.63 -2.71
CA MET A 22 8.08 -3.38 -2.06
C MET A 22 6.91 -4.04 -2.80
N LEU A 23 6.87 -3.96 -4.13
CA LEU A 23 5.85 -4.64 -4.94
C LEU A 23 5.90 -6.17 -4.78
N ASN A 24 7.10 -6.75 -4.72
CA ASN A 24 7.26 -8.18 -4.45
C ASN A 24 6.74 -8.58 -3.06
N GLN A 25 7.00 -7.76 -2.03
CA GLN A 25 6.47 -7.99 -0.68
C GLN A 25 4.95 -7.91 -0.65
N TRP A 26 4.37 -6.93 -1.36
CA TRP A 26 2.92 -6.81 -1.49
C TRP A 26 2.28 -8.02 -2.17
N GLN A 27 2.90 -8.51 -3.26
CA GLN A 27 2.44 -9.72 -3.93
C GLN A 27 2.49 -10.96 -3.01
N GLN A 28 3.52 -11.08 -2.17
CA GLN A 28 3.62 -12.16 -1.20
C GLN A 28 2.55 -12.07 -0.09
N GLN A 29 2.23 -10.86 0.36
CA GLN A 29 1.24 -10.64 1.42
C GLN A 29 -0.20 -10.83 0.94
N TRP A 30 -0.53 -10.40 -0.26
CA TRP A 30 -1.88 -10.45 -0.80
C TRP A 30 -2.16 -11.71 -1.61
N GLY A 31 -1.12 -12.44 -2.01
CA GLY A 31 -1.24 -13.59 -2.88
C GLY A 31 -1.37 -13.21 -4.37
N PRO A 32 -1.10 -14.17 -5.27
CA PRO A 32 -1.00 -13.92 -6.71
C PRO A 32 -2.33 -13.55 -7.39
N GLU A 33 -3.45 -13.87 -6.75
CA GLU A 33 -4.80 -13.60 -7.28
C GLU A 33 -5.32 -12.19 -6.95
N THR A 34 -4.63 -11.45 -6.08
CA THR A 34 -5.08 -10.12 -5.68
C THR A 34 -4.84 -9.11 -6.79
N LEU A 35 -5.92 -8.47 -7.25
CA LEU A 35 -5.85 -7.45 -8.28
C LEU A 35 -5.51 -6.09 -7.66
N ILE A 36 -4.71 -5.30 -8.37
CA ILE A 36 -4.33 -3.94 -7.95
C ILE A 36 -5.56 -3.06 -7.71
N LYS A 37 -6.63 -3.26 -8.47
CA LYS A 37 -7.90 -2.54 -8.27
C LYS A 37 -8.44 -2.78 -6.86
N ASP A 38 -8.37 -4.00 -6.33
CA ASP A 38 -8.89 -4.33 -5.00
C ASP A 38 -8.06 -3.64 -3.92
N VAL A 39 -6.75 -3.51 -4.13
CA VAL A 39 -5.82 -2.78 -3.26
C VAL A 39 -6.11 -1.27 -3.25
N ILE A 40 -6.40 -0.69 -4.41
CA ILE A 40 -6.66 0.75 -4.56
C ILE A 40 -8.06 1.10 -4.04
N LEU A 41 -9.08 0.29 -4.38
CA LEU A 41 -10.48 0.50 -4.02
C LEU A 41 -10.80 0.14 -2.57
N ASN A 42 -10.02 -0.74 -1.94
CA ASN A 42 -10.11 -0.94 -0.51
C ASN A 42 -9.74 0.38 0.18
N ARG A 43 -10.77 1.16 0.53
CA ARG A 43 -10.73 2.07 1.66
C ARG A 43 -10.32 1.18 2.82
N THR A 44 -9.05 1.22 3.18
CA THR A 44 -8.65 0.86 4.53
C THR A 44 -9.57 1.66 5.43
N THR A 45 -10.57 1.00 6.02
CA THR A 45 -11.08 1.40 7.32
C THR A 45 -9.84 1.42 8.20
N THR A 46 -9.21 2.59 8.28
CA THR A 46 -8.19 2.87 9.25
C THR A 46 -8.88 2.78 10.60
N ASN A 47 -8.92 1.58 11.17
CA ASN A 47 -8.74 1.43 12.60
C ASN A 47 -7.25 1.76 12.87
N CYS A 48 -6.87 3.00 12.60
CA CYS A 48 -5.76 3.63 13.28
C CYS A 48 -6.39 4.18 14.56
N GLU A 49 -6.64 3.28 15.50
CA GLU A 49 -6.98 3.63 16.85
C GLU A 49 -5.72 4.27 17.46
N ASN A 50 -5.62 5.59 17.30
CA ASN A 50 -4.79 6.40 18.17
C ASN A 50 -5.43 6.34 19.55
N THR A 51 -5.14 5.33 20.36
CA THR A 51 -5.29 5.48 21.81
C THR A 51 -4.12 6.34 22.29
N PRO A 52 -4.35 7.54 22.86
CA PRO A 52 -3.32 8.22 23.62
C PRO A 52 -2.99 7.33 24.83
N LYS A 53 -1.75 6.85 24.92
CA LYS A 53 -1.24 6.29 26.18
C LYS A 53 -0.96 7.46 27.10
N ASN A 54 -1.75 7.49 28.17
CA ASN A 54 -1.68 8.28 29.40
C ASN A 54 -0.28 8.82 29.73
#